data_AF-A0A9X3K0V6-F1
#
_entry.id   AF-A0A9X3K0V6-F1
#
_cell.length_a   1.000
_cell.length_b   1.000
_cell.length_c   1.000
_cell.angle_alpha   90.00
_cell.angle_beta   90.00
_cell.angle_gamma   90.00
#
_symmetry.space_group_name_H-M   'P 1'
#
loop_
_entity.id
_entity.type
_entity.pdbx_description
1 polymer ?
#
loop_
_entity_poly.entity_id
_entity_poly.type
_entity_poly.pdbx_seq_one_letter_code
_entity_poly.pdbx_strand_id
1 'polypeptide(L)'
;MSRPLLITDCDEVLLHMVGPFGAWLDEAHGIDFAMDKPEFGSALTRRGDRSIVEEEHIWPLLDAFFTTEMHRQTLVPHARAALATIAEIADIVVLTNLTDQFHASRVAQLDAVGIRHSVQCNQGGKGQPVADLVARYRPSATVFVDDLEHHHSSVARHAPDVWRVHMVAEPRVARHRVKAEHAHVRIDDWAEALPWIMARFAAA
;
A
#
# COMPACT_ATOMS: atom_id res chain seq x y z
N MET A 1 -21.05 -17.39 11.77
CA MET A 1 -19.58 -17.21 11.68
C MET A 1 -19.32 -15.74 11.43
N SER A 2 -18.24 -15.16 11.97
CA SER A 2 -17.85 -13.79 11.66
C SER A 2 -17.40 -13.70 10.20
N ARG A 3 -17.58 -12.52 9.59
CA ARG A 3 -17.09 -12.27 8.23
C ARG A 3 -15.56 -12.31 8.23
N PRO A 4 -14.90 -12.78 7.15
CA PRO A 4 -13.48 -12.57 6.95
C PRO A 4 -13.14 -11.07 6.89
N LEU A 5 -11.85 -10.75 7.04
CA LEU A 5 -11.33 -9.39 6.99
C LEU A 5 -10.21 -9.29 5.95
N LEU A 6 -10.36 -8.34 5.03
CA LEU A 6 -9.26 -7.85 4.20
C LEU A 6 -8.72 -6.56 4.81
N ILE A 7 -7.42 -6.53 5.07
CA ILE A 7 -6.68 -5.32 5.40
C ILE A 7 -5.75 -5.04 4.23
N THR A 8 -5.83 -3.86 3.63
CA THR A 8 -5.02 -3.51 2.45
C THR A 8 -4.33 -2.17 2.68
N ASP A 9 -3.07 -2.07 2.27
CA ASP A 9 -2.46 -0.76 2.06
C ASP A 9 -3.13 -0.02 0.90
N CYS A 10 -2.84 1.27 0.76
CA CYS A 10 -3.33 2.10 -0.31
C CYS A 10 -2.27 2.40 -1.38
N ASP A 11 -1.06 2.83 -1.00
CA ASP A 11 -0.06 3.34 -1.94
C ASP A 11 0.68 2.14 -2.55
N GLU A 12 0.82 2.11 -3.87
CA GLU A 12 1.34 0.94 -4.60
C GLU A 12 0.55 -0.38 -4.43
N VAL A 13 -0.66 -0.30 -3.86
CA VAL A 13 -1.59 -1.44 -3.74
C VAL A 13 -2.96 -1.13 -4.33
N LEU A 14 -3.60 -0.03 -3.91
CA LEU A 14 -4.87 0.43 -4.47
C LEU A 14 -4.68 1.60 -5.44
N LEU A 15 -3.73 2.48 -5.15
CA LEU A 15 -3.39 3.62 -5.99
C LEU A 15 -1.90 3.62 -6.32
N HIS A 16 -1.55 3.96 -7.57
CA HIS A 16 -0.17 4.26 -7.93
C HIS A 16 0.26 5.56 -7.25
N MET A 17 1.35 5.50 -6.50
CA MET A 17 1.98 6.60 -5.78
C MET A 17 3.34 6.94 -6.36
N VAL A 18 4.22 5.95 -6.59
CA VAL A 18 5.62 6.19 -6.94
C VAL A 18 5.77 6.81 -8.34
N GLY A 19 4.92 6.38 -9.28
CA GLY A 19 4.83 6.96 -10.63
C GLY A 19 4.51 8.46 -10.60
N PRO A 20 3.35 8.85 -10.05
CA PRO A 20 2.95 10.24 -9.85
C PRO A 20 3.96 11.08 -9.04
N PHE A 21 4.53 10.50 -7.98
CA PHE A 21 5.57 11.15 -7.18
C PHE A 21 6.81 11.47 -8.03
N GLY A 22 7.30 10.50 -8.81
CA GLY A 22 8.43 10.70 -9.70
C GLY A 22 8.19 11.76 -10.78
N ALA A 23 6.98 11.82 -11.35
CA ALA A 23 6.62 12.85 -12.32
C ALA A 23 6.63 14.26 -11.69
N TRP A 24 6.07 14.40 -10.49
CA TRP A 24 6.08 15.68 -9.77
C TRP A 24 7.49 16.11 -9.36
N LEU A 25 8.34 15.17 -8.92
CA LEU A 25 9.75 15.44 -8.62
C LEU A 25 10.51 15.97 -9.84
N ASP A 26 10.27 15.41 -11.02
CA ASP A 26 10.85 15.90 -12.28
C ASP A 26 10.36 17.32 -12.58
N GLU A 27 9.04 17.50 -12.63
CA GLU A 27 8.38 18.76 -13.02
C GLU A 27 8.69 19.94 -12.08
N ALA A 28 8.61 19.72 -10.77
CA ALA A 28 8.64 20.79 -9.77
C ALA A 28 9.99 20.96 -9.07
N HIS A 29 10.82 19.91 -9.03
CA HIS A 29 12.05 19.90 -8.23
C HIS A 29 13.32 19.60 -9.04
N GLY A 30 13.18 19.20 -10.31
CA GLY A 30 14.33 18.78 -11.13
C GLY A 30 15.06 17.59 -10.52
N ILE A 31 14.31 16.65 -9.92
CA ILE A 31 14.83 15.44 -9.30
C ILE A 31 14.44 14.24 -10.17
N ASP A 32 15.43 13.46 -10.57
CA ASP A 32 15.23 12.18 -11.24
C ASP A 32 14.93 11.09 -10.20
N PHE A 33 13.87 10.32 -10.41
CA PHE A 33 13.54 9.14 -9.59
C PHE A 33 13.79 7.84 -10.37
N ALA A 34 14.88 7.15 -10.02
CA ALA A 34 15.27 5.86 -10.57
C ALA A 34 14.52 4.70 -9.89
N MET A 35 13.30 4.43 -10.37
CA MET A 35 12.41 3.38 -9.84
C MET A 35 12.95 1.95 -9.97
N ASP A 36 14.02 1.77 -10.75
CA ASP A 36 14.73 0.50 -10.90
C ASP A 36 15.73 0.22 -9.77
N LYS A 37 16.02 1.20 -8.91
CA LYS A 37 16.92 0.99 -7.78
C LYS A 37 16.23 0.30 -6.60
N PRO A 38 16.96 -0.58 -5.89
CA PRO A 38 16.42 -1.31 -4.75
C PRO A 38 16.25 -0.45 -3.49
N GLU A 39 16.84 0.74 -3.39
CA GLU A 39 16.67 1.57 -2.18
C GLU A 39 16.12 2.93 -2.56
N PHE A 40 14.98 3.31 -1.97
CA PHE A 40 14.31 4.57 -2.25
C PHE A 40 15.23 5.78 -2.00
N GLY A 41 16.05 5.73 -0.94
CA GLY A 41 17.00 6.79 -0.61
C GLY A 41 18.10 7.01 -1.65
N SER A 42 18.53 5.97 -2.35
CA SER A 42 19.53 6.09 -3.42
C SER A 42 18.91 6.30 -4.81
N ALA A 43 17.58 6.26 -4.91
CA ALA A 43 16.83 6.36 -6.14
C ALA A 43 16.59 7.81 -6.60
N LEU A 44 16.79 8.79 -5.72
CA LEU A 44 16.53 10.20 -6.01
C LEU A 44 17.83 10.94 -6.30
N THR A 45 17.93 11.61 -7.45
CA THR A 45 19.12 12.34 -7.88
C THR A 45 18.75 13.73 -8.39
N ARG A 46 19.41 14.78 -7.88
CA ARG A 46 19.21 16.15 -8.37
C ARG A 46 19.81 16.31 -9.75
N ARG A 47 19.06 16.86 -10.70
CA ARG A 47 19.54 17.03 -12.09
C ARG A 47 20.65 18.07 -12.22
N GLY A 48 20.62 19.10 -11.36
CA GLY A 48 21.55 20.23 -11.43
C GLY A 48 23.02 19.84 -11.19
N ASP A 49 23.27 18.98 -10.21
CA ASP A 49 24.63 18.60 -9.77
C ASP A 49 24.86 17.09 -9.69
N ARG A 50 23.84 16.28 -10.01
CA ARG A 50 23.86 14.81 -9.94
C ARG A 50 24.08 14.26 -8.52
N SER A 51 23.87 15.06 -7.48
CA SER A 51 23.91 14.62 -6.10
C SER A 51 22.70 13.73 -5.76
N ILE A 52 22.91 12.79 -4.84
CA ILE A 52 21.81 12.00 -4.26
C ILE A 52 21.01 12.90 -3.33
N VAL A 53 19.69 12.78 -3.35
CA VAL A 53 18.84 13.47 -2.37
C VAL A 53 19.02 12.81 -1.02
N GLU A 54 19.53 13.57 -0.04
CA GLU A 54 19.75 13.09 1.31
C GLU A 54 18.42 12.69 1.97
N GLU A 55 18.45 11.65 2.83
CA GLU A 55 17.27 11.08 3.46
C GLU A 55 16.42 12.12 4.23
N GLU A 56 17.08 13.09 4.86
CA GLU A 56 16.44 14.20 5.56
C GLU A 56 15.59 15.10 4.64
N HIS A 57 15.86 15.11 3.34
CA HIS A 57 15.10 15.86 2.35
C HIS A 57 13.98 15.06 1.69
N ILE A 58 13.99 13.73 1.83
CA ILE A 58 12.98 12.85 1.24
C ILE A 58 11.64 13.00 1.95
N TRP A 59 11.66 13.01 3.29
CA TRP A 59 10.44 13.15 4.08
C TRP A 59 9.68 14.45 3.80
N PRO A 60 10.33 15.63 3.75
CA PRO A 60 9.67 16.87 3.30
C PRO A 60 9.08 16.80 1.90
N LEU A 61 9.73 16.10 0.95
CA LEU A 61 9.20 15.95 -0.41
C LEU A 61 7.93 15.08 -0.43
N LEU A 62 7.91 13.99 0.34
CA LEU A 62 6.72 13.15 0.48
C LEU A 62 5.56 13.91 1.14
N ASP A 63 5.83 14.65 2.22
CA ASP A 63 4.81 15.46 2.89
C ASP A 63 4.22 16.53 1.96
N ALA A 64 5.09 17.22 1.19
CA ALA A 64 4.65 18.18 0.18
C ALA A 64 3.81 17.53 -0.93
N PHE A 65 4.24 16.36 -1.43
CA PHE A 65 3.49 15.59 -2.43
C PHE A 65 2.09 15.20 -1.92
N PHE A 66 1.97 14.66 -0.70
CA PHE A 66 0.66 14.32 -0.14
C PHE A 66 -0.19 15.56 0.16
N THR A 67 0.44 16.70 0.43
CA THR A 67 -0.26 17.96 0.69
C THR A 67 -0.83 18.59 -0.59
N THR A 68 -0.09 18.59 -1.70
CA THR A 68 -0.48 19.35 -2.90
C THR A 68 -0.83 18.47 -4.10
N GLU A 69 -0.27 17.26 -4.19
CA GLU A 69 -0.30 16.42 -5.39
C GLU A 69 -0.99 15.07 -5.22
N MET A 70 -1.59 14.80 -4.06
CA MET A 70 -2.30 13.55 -3.80
C MET A 70 -3.33 13.20 -4.88
N HIS A 71 -3.96 14.20 -5.49
CA HIS A 71 -4.90 14.04 -6.60
C HIS A 71 -4.29 13.39 -7.87
N ARG A 72 -2.97 13.38 -8.03
CA ARG A 72 -2.26 12.75 -9.16
C ARG A 72 -2.22 11.22 -9.08
N GLN A 73 -2.50 10.64 -7.91
CA GLN A 73 -2.50 9.19 -7.74
C GLN A 73 -3.64 8.56 -8.54
N THR A 74 -3.35 7.45 -9.23
CA THR A 74 -4.31 6.78 -10.12
C THR A 74 -4.64 5.40 -9.60
N LEU A 75 -5.86 4.93 -9.88
CA LEU A 75 -6.33 3.62 -9.46
C LEU A 75 -5.50 2.50 -10.10
N VAL A 76 -5.01 1.57 -9.27
CA VAL A 76 -4.37 0.33 -9.72
C VAL A 76 -5.38 -0.52 -10.51
N PRO A 77 -4.99 -1.09 -11.68
CA PRO A 77 -5.86 -1.94 -12.45
C PRO A 77 -6.52 -3.05 -11.62
N HIS A 78 -7.78 -3.37 -11.93
CA HIS A 78 -8.58 -4.42 -11.30
C HIS A 78 -8.91 -4.22 -9.81
N ALA A 79 -8.27 -3.31 -9.09
CA ALA A 79 -8.44 -3.09 -7.65
C ALA A 79 -9.91 -2.85 -7.26
N ARG A 80 -10.58 -1.88 -7.92
CA ARG A 80 -11.99 -1.56 -7.64
C ARG A 80 -12.92 -2.76 -7.83
N ALA A 81 -12.74 -3.53 -8.90
CA ALA A 81 -13.56 -4.70 -9.17
C ALA A 81 -13.30 -5.83 -8.17
N ALA A 82 -12.03 -6.07 -7.81
CA ALA A 82 -11.65 -7.06 -6.82
C ALA A 82 -12.20 -6.72 -5.43
N LEU A 83 -12.06 -5.47 -4.98
CA LEU A 83 -12.61 -5.02 -3.71
C LEU A 83 -14.14 -5.12 -3.67
N ALA A 84 -14.83 -4.79 -4.76
CA ALA A 84 -16.29 -4.96 -4.84
C ALA A 84 -16.70 -6.42 -4.62
N THR A 85 -16.03 -7.37 -5.28
CA THR A 85 -16.26 -8.82 -5.09
C THR A 85 -15.95 -9.26 -3.66
N ILE A 86 -14.83 -8.80 -3.09
CA ILE A 86 -14.43 -9.17 -1.72
C ILE A 86 -15.45 -8.63 -0.70
N ALA A 87 -15.96 -7.42 -0.92
CA ALA A 87 -16.92 -6.75 -0.02
C ALA A 87 -18.25 -7.51 0.12
N GLU A 88 -18.61 -8.38 -0.83
CA GLU A 88 -19.80 -9.22 -0.72
C GLU A 88 -19.72 -10.15 0.50
N ILE A 89 -18.52 -10.66 0.81
CA ILE A 89 -18.34 -11.69 1.84
C ILE A 89 -17.45 -11.27 3.01
N ALA A 90 -16.58 -10.28 2.85
CA ALA A 90 -15.61 -9.84 3.85
C ALA A 90 -15.78 -8.37 4.23
N ASP A 91 -15.34 -8.01 5.43
CA ASP A 91 -15.11 -6.62 5.80
C ASP A 91 -13.78 -6.16 5.20
N ILE A 92 -13.67 -4.88 4.84
CA ILE A 92 -12.47 -4.30 4.22
C ILE A 92 -12.03 -3.06 5.00
N VAL A 93 -10.75 -3.03 5.37
CA VAL A 93 -10.10 -1.86 5.97
C VAL A 93 -8.87 -1.49 5.14
N VAL A 94 -8.82 -0.23 4.71
CA VAL A 94 -7.63 0.38 4.13
C VAL A 94 -6.75 0.90 5.26
N LEU A 95 -5.58 0.31 5.46
CA LEU A 95 -4.61 0.69 6.50
C LEU A 95 -3.41 1.35 5.83
N THR A 96 -3.35 2.68 5.86
CA THR A 96 -2.35 3.49 5.18
C THR A 96 -1.37 4.14 6.15
N ASN A 97 -0.11 4.25 5.78
CA ASN A 97 0.93 4.88 6.59
C ASN A 97 1.00 6.42 6.46
N LEU A 98 -0.15 7.05 6.24
CA LEU A 98 -0.30 8.51 6.28
C LEU A 98 -0.53 9.00 7.71
N THR A 99 -0.17 10.26 7.96
CA THR A 99 -0.57 10.98 9.19
C THR A 99 -2.06 11.32 9.16
N ASP A 100 -2.65 11.50 10.34
CA ASP A 100 -4.09 11.73 10.50
C ASP A 100 -4.59 12.98 9.77
N GLN A 101 -3.73 13.98 9.54
CA GLN A 101 -4.07 15.17 8.77
C GLN A 101 -4.49 14.86 7.33
N PHE A 102 -4.02 13.75 6.76
CA PHE A 102 -4.36 13.32 5.40
C PHE A 102 -5.54 12.36 5.34
N HIS A 103 -6.14 11.98 6.48
CA HIS A 103 -7.22 11.00 6.54
C HIS A 103 -8.41 11.40 5.66
N ALA A 104 -8.92 12.62 5.83
CA ALA A 104 -10.06 13.11 5.07
C ALA A 104 -9.77 13.16 3.55
N SER A 105 -8.56 13.60 3.18
CA SER A 105 -8.12 13.63 1.77
C SER A 105 -8.02 12.22 1.18
N ARG A 106 -7.51 11.23 1.94
CA ARG A 106 -7.46 9.83 1.51
C ARG A 106 -8.84 9.23 1.31
N VAL A 107 -9.76 9.49 2.23
CA VAL A 107 -11.16 9.04 2.11
C VAL A 107 -11.80 9.62 0.85
N ALA A 108 -11.65 10.94 0.63
CA ALA A 108 -12.21 11.60 -0.55
C ALA A 108 -11.58 11.10 -1.85
N GLN A 109 -10.27 10.87 -1.87
CA GLN A 109 -9.54 10.33 -3.02
C GLN A 109 -10.02 8.93 -3.39
N LEU A 110 -10.19 8.05 -2.41
CA LEU A 110 -10.71 6.69 -2.65
C LEU A 110 -12.18 6.72 -3.10
N ASP A 111 -13.01 7.59 -2.53
CA ASP A 111 -14.40 7.76 -2.96
C ASP A 111 -14.50 8.23 -4.42
N ALA A 112 -13.62 9.15 -4.84
CA ALA A 112 -13.57 9.64 -6.23
C ALA A 112 -13.32 8.52 -7.25
N VAL A 113 -12.69 7.41 -6.85
CA VAL A 113 -12.48 6.22 -7.68
C VAL A 113 -13.43 5.06 -7.32
N GLY A 114 -14.46 5.31 -6.51
CA GLY A 114 -15.52 4.36 -6.17
C GLY A 114 -15.15 3.35 -5.09
N ILE A 115 -14.15 3.63 -4.25
CA ILE A 115 -13.76 2.79 -3.11
C ILE A 115 -14.23 3.46 -1.82
N ARG A 116 -15.18 2.82 -1.11
CA ARG A 116 -15.85 3.37 0.09
C ARG A 116 -15.73 2.43 1.28
N HIS A 117 -14.50 2.05 1.61
CA HIS A 117 -14.21 1.20 2.78
C HIS A 117 -13.63 2.03 3.93
N SER A 118 -13.58 1.43 5.13
CA SER A 118 -12.98 2.10 6.29
C SER A 118 -11.52 2.42 6.01
N VAL A 119 -11.10 3.67 6.24
CA VAL A 119 -9.70 4.09 6.14
C VAL A 119 -9.15 4.33 7.55
N GLN A 120 -8.00 3.74 7.83
CA GLN A 120 -7.24 3.93 9.06
C GLN A 120 -5.82 4.40 8.72
N CYS A 121 -5.45 5.56 9.27
CA CYS A 121 -4.09 6.08 9.24
C CYS A 121 -3.21 5.37 10.28
N ASN A 122 -1.92 5.30 10.00
CA ASN A 122 -0.92 4.65 10.84
C ASN A 122 0.45 5.31 10.66
N GLN A 123 1.34 5.16 11.64
CA GLN A 123 2.73 5.54 11.52
C GLN A 123 3.62 4.41 12.04
N GLY A 124 4.74 4.16 11.36
CA GLY A 124 5.64 3.04 11.68
C GLY A 124 5.13 1.68 11.17
N GLY A 125 5.46 0.60 11.89
CA GLY A 125 5.08 -0.75 11.47
C GLY A 125 3.57 -1.03 11.58
N LYS A 126 3.03 -1.83 10.66
CA LYS A 126 1.59 -2.14 10.60
C LYS A 126 1.14 -3.35 11.43
N GLY A 127 2.06 -4.05 12.09
CA GLY A 127 1.75 -5.26 12.85
C GLY A 127 0.78 -5.05 14.01
N GLN A 128 1.03 -4.07 14.88
CA GLN A 128 0.12 -3.77 15.99
C GLN A 128 -1.25 -3.28 15.50
N PRO A 129 -1.37 -2.32 14.56
CA PRO A 129 -2.65 -1.95 13.98
C PRO A 129 -3.43 -3.12 13.37
N VAL A 130 -2.75 -4.04 12.69
CA VAL A 130 -3.39 -5.26 12.15
C VAL A 130 -3.90 -6.15 13.28
N ALA A 131 -3.11 -6.38 14.34
CA ALA A 131 -3.55 -7.16 15.50
C ALA A 131 -4.78 -6.54 16.19
N ASP A 132 -4.81 -5.21 16.32
CA ASP A 132 -5.94 -4.48 16.91
C ASP A 132 -7.21 -4.61 16.06
N LEU A 133 -7.07 -4.54 14.71
CA LEU A 133 -8.17 -4.79 13.79
C LEU A 133 -8.69 -6.23 13.89
N VAL A 134 -7.81 -7.22 13.97
CA VAL A 134 -8.21 -8.63 14.18
C VAL A 134 -8.97 -8.79 15.49
N ALA A 135 -8.48 -8.20 16.59
CA ALA A 135 -9.14 -8.26 17.90
C ALA A 135 -10.53 -7.58 17.88
N ARG A 136 -10.66 -6.47 17.14
CA ARG A 136 -11.91 -5.71 17.00
C ARG A 136 -12.97 -6.45 16.17
N TYR A 137 -12.59 -6.96 15.00
CA TYR A 137 -13.52 -7.59 14.06
C TYR A 137 -13.78 -9.06 14.37
N ARG A 138 -12.84 -9.74 15.06
CA ARG A 138 -12.86 -11.18 15.33
C ARG A 138 -13.19 -12.02 14.08
N PRO A 139 -12.51 -11.78 12.95
CA PRO A 139 -12.88 -12.39 11.67
C PRO A 139 -12.59 -13.90 11.63
N SER A 140 -13.28 -14.64 10.77
CA SER A 140 -12.99 -16.06 10.56
C SER A 140 -11.62 -16.28 9.90
N ALA A 141 -11.24 -15.39 9.00
CA ALA A 141 -9.92 -15.33 8.36
C ALA A 141 -9.51 -13.89 8.12
N THR A 142 -8.20 -13.62 8.12
CA THR A 142 -7.67 -12.29 7.75
C THR A 142 -6.63 -12.40 6.65
N VAL A 143 -6.71 -11.50 5.67
CA VAL A 143 -5.65 -11.29 4.68
C VAL A 143 -5.17 -9.84 4.76
N PHE A 144 -3.86 -9.66 4.75
CA PHE A 144 -3.14 -8.39 4.71
C PHE A 144 -2.43 -8.24 3.35
N VAL A 145 -2.62 -7.12 2.67
CA VAL A 145 -1.99 -6.79 1.38
C VAL A 145 -1.18 -5.52 1.52
N ASP A 146 0.11 -5.55 1.15
CA ASP A 146 1.03 -4.41 1.32
C ASP A 146 2.25 -4.55 0.39
N ASP A 147 2.84 -3.42 0.00
CA ASP A 147 3.98 -3.35 -0.93
C ASP A 147 5.35 -3.35 -0.23
N LEU A 148 5.41 -3.09 1.08
CA LEU A 148 6.67 -2.93 1.81
C LEU A 148 7.00 -4.16 2.67
N GLU A 149 8.20 -4.71 2.44
CA GLU A 149 8.71 -5.88 3.17
C GLU A 149 8.65 -5.73 4.70
N HIS A 150 9.03 -4.57 5.22
CA HIS A 150 9.06 -4.35 6.67
C HIS A 150 7.66 -4.38 7.30
N HIS A 151 6.59 -4.07 6.55
CA HIS A 151 5.21 -4.24 7.01
C HIS A 151 4.83 -5.71 7.11
N HIS A 152 5.26 -6.56 6.17
CA HIS A 152 5.08 -8.02 6.26
C HIS A 152 5.78 -8.60 7.48
N SER A 153 7.04 -8.21 7.72
CA SER A 153 7.80 -8.62 8.92
C SER A 153 7.14 -8.13 10.21
N SER A 154 6.57 -6.92 10.21
CA SER A 154 5.82 -6.37 11.34
C SER A 154 4.56 -7.18 11.63
N VAL A 155 3.75 -7.49 10.61
CA VAL A 155 2.52 -8.28 10.74
C VAL A 155 2.83 -9.71 11.18
N ALA A 156 3.84 -10.35 10.61
CA ALA A 156 4.22 -11.71 11.03
C ALA A 156 4.59 -11.81 12.52
N ARG A 157 5.15 -10.74 13.10
CA ARG A 157 5.49 -10.69 14.54
C ARG A 157 4.26 -10.53 15.44
N HIS A 158 3.31 -9.67 15.06
CA HIS A 158 2.19 -9.28 15.94
C HIS A 158 0.90 -10.05 15.68
N ALA A 159 0.71 -10.55 14.46
CA ALA A 159 -0.47 -11.27 14.00
C ALA A 159 -0.05 -12.40 13.04
N PRO A 160 0.65 -13.44 13.55
CA PRO A 160 1.25 -14.49 12.72
C PRO A 160 0.22 -15.24 11.85
N ASP A 161 -1.01 -15.41 12.35
CA ASP A 161 -2.11 -16.12 11.69
C ASP A 161 -2.74 -15.35 10.51
N VAL A 162 -2.36 -14.08 10.31
CA VAL A 162 -2.85 -13.27 9.18
C VAL A 162 -2.15 -13.68 7.89
N TRP A 163 -2.91 -14.04 6.86
CA TRP A 163 -2.35 -14.27 5.52
C TRP A 163 -1.78 -12.97 4.96
N ARG A 164 -0.65 -13.04 4.25
CA ARG A 164 0.13 -11.86 3.83
C ARG A 164 0.45 -11.93 2.35
N VAL A 165 -0.05 -10.98 1.57
CA VAL A 165 0.16 -10.83 0.14
C VAL A 165 1.09 -9.64 -0.07
N HIS A 166 2.31 -9.90 -0.57
CA HIS A 166 3.20 -8.84 -1.01
C HIS A 166 2.77 -8.42 -2.42
N MET A 167 2.41 -7.15 -2.61
CA MET A 167 1.94 -6.61 -3.88
C MET A 167 2.62 -5.28 -4.13
N VAL A 168 3.34 -5.12 -5.23
CA VAL A 168 3.80 -3.79 -5.70
C VAL A 168 3.19 -3.56 -7.07
N ALA A 169 2.26 -2.63 -7.15
CA ALA A 169 1.48 -2.39 -8.36
C ALA A 169 2.28 -1.76 -9.49
N GLU A 170 3.26 -0.87 -9.24
CA GLU A 170 4.10 -0.29 -10.29
C GLU A 170 5.06 -1.33 -10.87
N PRO A 171 4.90 -1.75 -12.15
CA PRO A 171 5.71 -2.81 -12.74
C PRO A 171 7.21 -2.47 -12.81
N ARG A 172 7.55 -1.18 -12.95
CA ARG A 172 8.95 -0.72 -12.97
C ARG A 172 9.65 -0.97 -11.65
N VAL A 173 8.93 -0.90 -10.52
CA VAL A 173 9.46 -1.23 -9.19
C VAL A 173 9.37 -2.73 -8.97
N ALA A 174 8.22 -3.34 -9.25
CA ALA A 174 7.94 -4.75 -8.96
C ALA A 174 9.00 -5.71 -9.54
N ARG A 175 9.47 -5.48 -10.76
CA ARG A 175 10.48 -6.31 -11.43
C ARG A 175 11.85 -6.37 -10.73
N HIS A 176 12.11 -5.45 -9.80
CA HIS A 176 13.35 -5.40 -9.01
C HIS A 176 13.14 -5.80 -7.54
N ARG A 177 11.91 -6.20 -7.18
CA ARG A 177 11.55 -6.62 -5.83
C ARG A 177 11.31 -8.12 -5.80
N VAL A 178 11.96 -8.79 -4.87
CA VAL A 178 11.64 -10.18 -4.55
C VAL A 178 10.47 -10.26 -3.58
N LYS A 179 9.86 -11.43 -3.45
CA LYS A 179 8.86 -11.68 -2.39
C LYS A 179 9.48 -11.38 -1.02
N ALA A 180 8.81 -10.56 -0.21
CA ALA A 180 9.19 -10.32 1.17
C ALA A 180 9.29 -11.65 1.92
N GLU A 181 10.29 -11.79 2.79
CA GLU A 181 10.57 -13.04 3.52
C GLU A 181 9.30 -13.57 4.21
N HIS A 182 8.60 -12.68 4.91
CA HIS A 182 7.43 -13.00 5.74
C HIS A 182 6.10 -12.98 4.99
N ALA A 183 6.09 -12.64 3.69
CA ALA A 183 4.89 -12.74 2.88
C ALA A 183 4.61 -14.19 2.47
N HIS A 184 3.35 -14.58 2.49
CA HIS A 184 2.93 -15.93 2.08
C HIS A 184 2.96 -16.08 0.56
N VAL A 185 2.67 -15.01 -0.17
CA VAL A 185 2.69 -14.98 -1.63
C VAL A 185 3.11 -13.59 -2.12
N ARG A 186 3.63 -13.53 -3.35
CA ARG A 186 3.87 -12.30 -4.11
C ARG A 186 2.93 -12.30 -5.31
N ILE A 187 2.04 -11.32 -5.38
CA ILE A 187 1.06 -11.15 -6.47
C ILE A 187 0.91 -9.65 -6.72
N ASP A 188 1.23 -9.20 -7.93
CA ASP A 188 1.35 -7.77 -8.26
C ASP A 188 0.11 -7.19 -8.96
N ASP A 189 -0.92 -8.01 -9.20
CA ASP A 189 -2.17 -7.61 -9.83
C ASP A 189 -3.40 -8.13 -9.06
N TRP A 190 -4.42 -7.29 -8.92
CA TRP A 190 -5.63 -7.62 -8.17
C TRP A 190 -6.50 -8.72 -8.81
N ALA A 191 -6.46 -8.90 -10.14
CA ALA A 191 -7.15 -9.99 -10.82
C ALA A 191 -6.57 -11.36 -10.43
N GLU A 192 -5.26 -11.42 -10.16
CA GLU A 192 -4.60 -12.63 -9.65
C GLU A 192 -4.71 -12.76 -8.12
N ALA A 193 -4.68 -11.65 -7.40
CA ALA A 193 -4.78 -11.67 -5.94
C ALA A 193 -6.18 -12.06 -5.46
N LEU A 194 -7.23 -11.63 -6.17
CA LEU A 194 -8.62 -11.92 -5.85
C LEU A 194 -8.90 -13.42 -5.63
N PRO A 195 -8.65 -14.34 -6.59
CA PRO A 195 -8.92 -15.76 -6.38
C PRO A 195 -8.09 -16.36 -5.24
N TRP A 196 -6.86 -15.88 -5.01
CA TRP A 196 -6.03 -16.32 -3.89
C TRP A 196 -6.61 -15.90 -2.54
N ILE A 197 -7.07 -14.64 -2.42
CA ILE A 197 -7.72 -14.09 -1.22
C ILE A 197 -9.00 -14.87 -0.92
N MET A 198 -9.87 -15.04 -1.92
CA MET A 198 -11.15 -15.74 -1.77
C MET A 198 -10.95 -17.19 -1.30
N ALA A 199 -9.91 -17.87 -1.78
CA ALA A 199 -9.58 -19.22 -1.33
C ALA A 199 -9.20 -19.28 0.16
N ARG A 200 -8.56 -18.23 0.73
CA ARG A 200 -8.26 -18.16 2.17
C ARG A 200 -9.50 -17.89 3.01
N PHE A 201 -10.41 -17.08 2.49
CA PHE A 201 -11.68 -16.81 3.16
C PHE A 201 -12.60 -18.03 3.18
N ALA A 202 -12.55 -18.90 2.17
CA ALA A 202 -13.35 -20.13 2.11
C ALA A 202 -12.80 -21.28 2.96
N ALA A 203 -11.51 -21.26 3.31
CA ALA A 203 -10.84 -22.35 4.04
C ALA A 203 -10.92 -22.23 5.57
N ALA A 204 -11.62 -21.21 6.08
CA ALA A 204 -11.67 -20.84 7.50
C ALA A 204 -13.04 -21.07 8.15
#